data_AF-A0A2V8KQ42-F1
#
_entry.id   AF-A0A2V8KQ42-F1
#
_cell.length_a   1.000
_cell.length_b   1.000
_cell.length_c   1.000
_cell.angle_alpha   90.00
_cell.angle_beta   90.00
_cell.angle_gamma   90.00
#
_symmetry.space_group_name_H-M   'P 1'
#
loop_
_entity.id
_entity.type
_entity.pdbx_description
1 polymer ?
#
loop_
_entity_poly.entity_id
_entity_poly.type
_entity_poly.pdbx_seq_one_letter_code
_entity_poly.pdbx_strand_id
1 'polypeptide(L)'
;MSYRSKRHLLSRLLKKSFRDAYTEQHVKTSIPEQIRAIRIKRNWTQSELAERSKTTQTVIARVEDINYGNLSLNTLLKIASAFDIGLLVKFVPYSRLVREFEDTSIAAVNVPAFSDDVSVLEHWSANEQQEQNAISISEGLRRQISGSDQVTTQRATAVTSASAYDYNVLSGVGR
;
A
#
# COMPACT_ATOMS: atom_id res chain seq x y z
N MET A 1 4.69 10.03 20.77
CA MET A 1 3.84 10.47 21.91
C MET A 1 3.73 9.38 22.98
N SER A 2 3.77 9.75 24.27
CA SER A 2 3.66 8.83 25.43
C SER A 2 2.27 8.14 25.52
N TYR A 3 2.22 6.94 26.08
CA TYR A 3 1.04 6.05 26.22
C TYR A 3 -0.21 6.71 26.83
N ARG A 4 -0.04 7.73 27.69
CA ARG A 4 -1.15 8.54 28.24
C ARG A 4 -1.90 9.35 27.17
N SER A 5 -1.27 9.63 26.02
CA SER A 5 -1.84 10.39 24.90
C SER A 5 -2.90 9.60 24.13
N LYS A 6 -2.64 8.31 23.82
CA LYS A 6 -3.52 7.51 22.95
C LYS A 6 -4.85 7.14 23.62
N ARG A 7 -4.83 6.75 24.90
CA ARG A 7 -6.06 6.47 25.67
C ARG A 7 -6.92 7.73 25.82
N HIS A 8 -6.29 8.87 26.02
CA HIS A 8 -6.99 10.15 26.08
C HIS A 8 -7.59 10.53 24.73
N LEU A 9 -6.85 10.40 23.63
CA LEU A 9 -7.37 10.62 22.28
C LEU A 9 -8.57 9.72 21.99
N LEU A 10 -8.47 8.42 22.30
CA LEU A 10 -9.58 7.48 22.16
C LEU A 10 -10.82 7.95 22.94
N SER A 11 -10.65 8.36 24.20
CA SER A 11 -11.78 8.85 25.02
C SER A 11 -12.48 10.06 24.40
N ARG A 12 -11.75 10.92 23.68
CA ARG A 12 -12.32 12.07 22.96
C ARG A 12 -13.00 11.62 21.67
N LEU A 13 -12.39 10.71 20.91
CA LEU A 13 -12.93 10.14 19.67
C LEU A 13 -14.23 9.35 19.88
N LEU A 14 -14.56 8.92 21.10
CA LEU A 14 -15.89 8.34 21.38
C LEU A 14 -17.02 9.37 21.15
N LYS A 15 -16.75 10.67 21.29
CA LYS A 15 -17.72 11.75 21.06
C LYS A 15 -17.80 12.08 19.56
N LYS A 16 -18.99 12.01 18.96
CA LYS A 16 -19.19 12.29 17.51
C LYS A 16 -18.72 13.69 17.12
N SER A 17 -19.12 14.71 17.87
CA SER A 17 -18.71 16.10 17.61
C SER A 17 -17.19 16.28 17.59
N PHE A 18 -16.47 15.56 18.47
CA PHE A 18 -15.02 15.57 18.46
C PHE A 18 -14.45 14.87 17.22
N ARG A 19 -15.02 13.74 16.79
CA ARG A 19 -14.58 13.05 15.56
C ARG A 19 -14.77 13.90 14.30
N ASP A 20 -15.90 14.59 14.21
CA ASP A 20 -16.21 15.50 13.10
C ASP A 20 -15.17 16.63 13.05
N ALA A 21 -14.97 17.33 14.18
CA ALA A 21 -14.00 18.41 14.29
C ALA A 21 -12.55 17.94 14.08
N TYR A 22 -12.19 16.76 14.59
CA TYR A 22 -10.87 16.16 14.39
C TYR A 22 -10.58 15.93 12.90
N THR A 23 -11.54 15.34 12.18
CA THR A 23 -11.39 15.08 10.74
C THR A 23 -11.27 16.38 9.97
N GLU A 24 -12.16 17.33 10.24
CA GLU A 24 -12.18 18.63 9.58
C GLU A 24 -10.88 19.41 9.80
N GLN A 25 -10.44 19.52 11.05
CA GLN A 25 -9.21 20.23 11.41
C GLN A 25 -8.00 19.64 10.68
N HIS A 26 -7.81 18.33 10.77
CA HIS A 26 -6.63 17.70 10.17
C HIS A 26 -6.63 17.79 8.64
N VAL A 27 -7.78 17.63 7.97
CA VAL A 27 -7.87 17.81 6.51
C VAL A 27 -7.55 19.26 6.11
N LYS A 28 -8.10 20.24 6.85
CA LYS A 28 -7.89 21.67 6.58
C LYS A 28 -6.47 22.13 6.87
N THR A 29 -5.74 21.49 7.78
CA THR A 29 -4.37 21.89 8.13
C THR A 29 -3.31 21.13 7.33
N SER A 30 -3.44 19.80 7.21
CA SER A 30 -2.40 18.96 6.62
C SER A 30 -2.19 19.21 5.13
N ILE A 31 -3.25 19.48 4.38
CA ILE A 31 -3.14 19.70 2.93
C ILE A 31 -2.37 21.00 2.61
N PRO A 32 -2.73 22.18 3.18
CA PRO A 32 -1.93 23.40 3.02
C PRO A 32 -0.46 23.23 3.43
N GLU A 33 -0.22 22.58 4.56
CA GLU A 33 1.14 22.34 5.07
C GLU A 33 1.95 21.47 4.10
N GLN A 34 1.38 20.39 3.58
CA GLN A 34 2.04 19.51 2.62
C GLN A 34 2.35 20.24 1.31
N ILE A 35 1.38 21.01 0.76
CA ILE A 35 1.59 21.80 -0.45
C ILE A 35 2.75 22.78 -0.27
N ARG A 36 2.76 23.51 0.86
CA ARG A 36 3.83 24.45 1.19
C ARG A 36 5.18 23.73 1.35
N ALA A 37 5.20 22.58 2.01
CA ALA A 37 6.42 21.79 2.22
C ALA A 37 7.03 21.32 0.89
N ILE A 38 6.21 20.78 -0.02
CA ILE A 38 6.65 20.35 -1.35
C ILE A 38 7.17 21.56 -2.15
N ARG A 39 6.45 22.69 -2.12
CA ARG A 39 6.88 23.92 -2.81
C ARG A 39 8.25 24.41 -2.33
N ILE A 40 8.44 24.49 -1.00
CA ILE A 40 9.72 24.92 -0.40
C ILE A 40 10.83 23.95 -0.77
N LYS A 41 10.58 22.63 -0.70
CA LYS A 41 11.57 21.62 -1.09
C LYS A 41 12.03 21.76 -2.54
N ARG A 42 11.13 22.19 -3.43
CA ARG A 42 11.43 22.44 -4.86
C ARG A 42 12.03 23.82 -5.12
N ASN A 43 12.26 24.63 -4.08
CA ASN A 43 12.72 26.02 -4.18
C ASN A 43 11.82 26.91 -5.06
N TRP A 44 10.52 26.65 -5.08
CA TRP A 44 9.57 27.47 -5.84
C TRP A 44 8.98 28.57 -4.97
N THR A 45 8.78 29.74 -5.54
CA THR A 45 7.95 30.81 -4.99
C THR A 45 6.46 30.49 -5.17
N GLN A 46 5.58 31.22 -4.47
CA GLN A 46 4.14 31.08 -4.67
C GLN A 46 3.70 31.45 -6.10
N SER A 47 4.34 32.45 -6.70
CA SER A 47 4.07 32.86 -8.09
C SER A 47 4.46 31.77 -9.09
N GLU A 48 5.60 31.12 -8.85
CA GLU A 48 6.09 29.99 -9.63
C GLU A 48 5.17 28.76 -9.57
N LEU A 49 4.61 28.45 -8.40
CA LEU A 49 3.58 27.41 -8.29
C LEU A 49 2.29 27.84 -8.98
N ALA A 50 1.93 29.12 -8.91
CA ALA A 50 0.73 29.63 -9.55
C ALA A 50 0.79 29.51 -11.08
N GLU A 51 1.93 29.85 -11.67
CA GLU A 51 2.18 29.69 -13.11
C GLU A 51 2.05 28.23 -13.54
N ARG A 52 2.76 27.32 -12.85
CA ARG A 52 2.74 25.87 -13.16
C ARG A 52 1.36 25.25 -12.99
N SER A 53 0.57 25.71 -12.03
CA SER A 53 -0.81 25.23 -11.78
C SER A 53 -1.89 25.99 -12.54
N LYS A 54 -1.50 26.92 -13.44
CA LYS A 54 -2.42 27.72 -14.26
C LYS A 54 -3.48 28.44 -13.40
N THR A 55 -3.01 29.11 -12.36
CA THR A 55 -3.81 29.87 -11.41
C THR A 55 -3.08 31.18 -11.03
N THR A 56 -3.59 31.91 -10.03
CA THR A 56 -2.98 33.16 -9.56
C THR A 56 -2.21 32.96 -8.26
N GLN A 57 -1.21 33.82 -8.01
CA GLN A 57 -0.47 33.83 -6.74
C GLN A 57 -1.43 33.98 -5.53
N THR A 58 -2.48 34.80 -5.65
CA THR A 58 -3.51 34.96 -4.61
C THR A 58 -4.23 33.66 -4.30
N VAL A 59 -4.51 32.82 -5.31
CA VAL A 59 -5.10 31.50 -5.08
C VAL A 59 -4.10 30.60 -4.35
N ILE A 60 -2.82 30.57 -4.77
CA ILE A 60 -1.80 29.78 -4.07
C ILE A 60 -1.62 30.23 -2.62
N ALA A 61 -1.60 31.53 -2.35
CA ALA A 61 -1.51 32.06 -0.99
C ALA A 61 -2.68 31.58 -0.11
N ARG A 62 -3.91 31.57 -0.64
CA ARG A 62 -5.09 31.01 0.05
C ARG A 62 -5.00 29.50 0.23
N VAL A 63 -4.42 28.79 -0.74
CA VAL A 63 -4.25 27.34 -0.64
C VAL A 63 -3.26 26.96 0.46
N GLU A 64 -2.21 27.76 0.65
CA GLU A 64 -1.22 27.56 1.71
C GLU A 64 -1.66 28.12 3.08
N ASP A 65 -2.83 28.75 3.17
CA ASP A 65 -3.38 29.30 4.42
C ASP A 65 -4.25 28.28 5.15
N ILE A 66 -3.77 27.85 6.32
CA ILE A 66 -4.44 26.90 7.22
C ILE A 66 -5.81 27.41 7.70
N ASN A 67 -6.01 28.74 7.75
CA ASN A 67 -7.25 29.35 8.20
C ASN A 67 -8.28 29.55 7.08
N TYR A 68 -7.91 29.39 5.80
CA TYR A 68 -8.82 29.61 4.68
C TYR A 68 -9.89 28.51 4.58
N GLY A 69 -9.48 27.25 4.80
CA GLY A 69 -10.39 26.11 4.99
C GLY A 69 -11.20 25.63 3.78
N ASN A 70 -11.17 26.32 2.64
CA ASN A 70 -12.00 26.01 1.48
C ASN A 70 -11.16 25.65 0.23
N LEU A 71 -10.72 24.40 0.14
CA LEU A 71 -10.01 23.87 -1.03
C LEU A 71 -10.95 23.02 -1.88
N SER A 72 -11.02 23.31 -3.19
CA SER A 72 -11.77 22.47 -4.12
C SER A 72 -10.90 21.33 -4.65
N LEU A 73 -11.51 20.17 -4.96
CA LEU A 73 -10.80 19.05 -5.60
C LEU A 73 -10.14 19.48 -6.92
N ASN A 74 -10.78 20.34 -7.70
CA ASN A 74 -10.21 20.88 -8.93
C ASN A 74 -8.92 21.68 -8.69
N THR A 75 -8.88 22.47 -7.62
CA THR A 75 -7.66 23.19 -7.22
C THR A 75 -6.55 22.23 -6.83
N LEU A 76 -6.87 21.20 -6.04
CA LEU A 76 -5.91 20.18 -5.63
C LEU A 76 -5.36 19.39 -6.81
N LEU A 77 -6.20 19.03 -7.79
CA LEU A 77 -5.77 18.35 -9.02
C LEU A 77 -4.82 19.21 -9.86
N LYS A 78 -5.08 20.53 -9.98
CA LYS A 78 -4.16 21.45 -10.67
C LYS A 78 -2.81 21.54 -9.99
N ILE A 79 -2.79 21.53 -8.66
CA ILE A 79 -1.56 21.58 -7.87
C ILE A 79 -0.80 20.26 -7.96
N ALA A 80 -1.50 19.12 -7.89
CA ALA A 80 -0.91 17.81 -8.08
C ALA A 80 -0.26 17.69 -9.47
N SER A 81 -0.94 18.17 -10.52
CA SER A 81 -0.38 18.25 -11.87
C SER A 81 0.83 19.18 -11.95
N ALA A 82 0.80 20.35 -11.31
CA ALA A 82 1.95 21.27 -11.27
C ALA A 82 3.16 20.68 -10.56
N PHE A 83 2.92 19.84 -9.55
CA PHE A 83 3.96 19.08 -8.88
C PHE A 83 4.32 17.77 -9.60
N ASP A 84 3.60 17.36 -10.63
CA ASP A 84 3.80 16.05 -11.26
C ASP A 84 3.71 14.89 -10.24
N ILE A 85 2.65 14.91 -9.43
CA ILE A 85 2.35 13.91 -8.39
C ILE A 85 0.89 13.44 -8.50
N GLY A 86 0.59 12.27 -7.92
CA GLY A 86 -0.78 11.76 -7.81
C GLY A 86 -1.57 12.37 -6.64
N LEU A 87 -2.89 12.56 -6.83
CA LEU A 87 -3.83 12.89 -5.75
C LEU A 87 -4.73 11.69 -5.46
N LEU A 88 -4.68 11.17 -4.23
CA LEU A 88 -5.49 10.05 -3.78
C LEU A 88 -6.53 10.49 -2.75
N VAL A 89 -7.81 10.45 -3.10
CA VAL A 89 -8.92 10.77 -2.18
C VAL A 89 -9.66 9.49 -1.82
N LYS A 90 -9.70 9.13 -0.52
CA LYS A 90 -10.34 7.92 -0.02
C LYS A 90 -11.05 8.17 1.31
N PHE A 91 -12.25 7.64 1.47
CA PHE A 91 -12.87 7.49 2.79
C PHE A 91 -12.26 6.29 3.51
N VAL A 92 -11.93 6.47 4.79
CA VAL A 92 -11.23 5.46 5.61
C VAL A 92 -11.85 5.38 7.01
N PRO A 93 -11.74 4.22 7.70
CA PRO A 93 -12.13 4.14 9.11
C PRO A 93 -11.23 5.02 10.00
N TYR A 94 -11.76 5.53 11.11
CA TYR A 94 -11.01 6.37 12.06
C TYR A 94 -9.74 5.72 12.60
N SER A 95 -9.72 4.39 12.70
CA SER A 95 -8.52 3.65 13.11
C SER A 95 -7.35 3.87 12.16
N ARG A 96 -7.62 3.98 10.84
CA ARG A 96 -6.63 4.35 9.84
C ARG A 96 -6.35 5.85 9.89
N LEU A 97 -7.38 6.69 9.88
CA LEU A 97 -7.24 8.15 9.87
C LEU A 97 -6.30 8.67 10.98
N VAL A 98 -6.48 8.19 12.22
CA VAL A 98 -5.66 8.59 13.37
C VAL A 98 -4.20 8.18 13.20
N ARG A 99 -3.93 6.99 12.62
CA ARG A 99 -2.55 6.55 12.35
C ARG A 99 -1.89 7.41 11.28
N GLU A 100 -2.62 7.74 10.22
CA GLU A 100 -2.13 8.61 9.14
C GLU A 100 -1.77 10.01 9.68
N PHE A 101 -2.62 10.61 10.52
CA PHE A 101 -2.35 11.94 11.10
C PHE A 101 -1.34 11.94 12.26
N GLU A 102 -1.07 10.81 12.90
CA GLU A 102 0.02 10.67 13.87
C GLU A 102 1.39 10.52 13.20
N ASP A 103 1.44 10.18 11.91
CA ASP A 103 2.69 10.02 11.18
C ASP A 103 3.28 11.38 10.80
N THR A 104 4.24 11.84 11.60
CA THR A 104 5.00 13.06 11.35
C THR A 104 6.35 12.79 10.66
N SER A 105 6.54 11.61 10.08
CA SER A 105 7.80 11.28 9.43
C SER A 105 8.04 12.15 8.20
N ILE A 106 9.31 12.37 7.87
CA ILE A 106 9.69 13.09 6.63
C ILE A 106 9.13 12.35 5.41
N ALA A 107 9.03 11.03 5.47
CA ALA A 107 8.43 10.19 4.42
C ALA A 107 6.93 10.50 4.22
N ALA A 108 6.19 10.80 5.29
CA ALA A 108 4.78 11.16 5.19
C ALA A 108 4.55 12.54 4.54
N VAL A 109 5.52 13.45 4.65
CA VAL A 109 5.40 14.82 4.11
C VAL A 109 5.99 14.94 2.70
N ASN A 110 7.06 14.19 2.41
CA ASN A 110 7.76 14.28 1.14
C ASN A 110 7.10 13.43 0.05
N VAL A 111 6.68 14.07 -1.04
CA VAL A 111 6.15 13.39 -2.23
C VAL A 111 7.12 13.65 -3.40
N PRO A 112 7.86 12.63 -3.88
CA PRO A 112 8.71 12.77 -5.06
C PRO A 112 7.87 13.09 -6.29
N ALA A 113 8.44 13.82 -7.25
CA ALA A 113 7.82 13.96 -8.58
C ALA A 113 7.83 12.60 -9.30
N PHE A 114 6.97 12.43 -10.30
CA PHE A 114 6.90 11.20 -11.08
C PHE A 114 8.28 10.79 -11.62
N SER A 115 9.06 11.74 -12.14
CA SER A 115 10.43 11.49 -12.64
C SER A 115 11.34 10.80 -11.61
N ASP A 116 11.18 11.13 -10.34
CA ASP A 116 11.99 10.58 -9.24
C ASP A 116 11.38 9.28 -8.68
N ASP A 117 10.12 8.98 -9.02
CA ASP A 117 9.35 7.81 -8.58
C ASP A 117 9.35 6.66 -9.61
N VAL A 118 9.79 6.92 -10.86
CA VAL A 118 9.80 5.94 -11.96
C VAL A 118 10.45 4.62 -11.54
N SER A 119 11.61 4.68 -10.89
CA SER A 119 12.33 3.47 -10.47
C SER A 119 11.50 2.60 -9.54
N VAL A 120 10.70 3.17 -8.63
CA VAL A 120 9.82 2.41 -7.73
C VAL A 120 8.74 1.69 -8.52
N LEU A 121 8.17 2.36 -9.52
CA LEU A 121 7.15 1.78 -10.41
C LEU A 121 7.72 0.66 -11.29
N GLU A 122 8.94 0.81 -11.79
CA GLU A 122 9.62 -0.23 -12.57
C GLU A 122 9.82 -1.50 -11.72
N HIS A 123 10.33 -1.37 -10.50
CA HIS A 123 10.49 -2.49 -9.58
C HIS A 123 9.16 -3.15 -9.23
N TRP A 124 8.11 -2.35 -8.97
CA TRP A 124 6.77 -2.87 -8.74
C TRP A 124 6.26 -3.70 -9.92
N SER A 125 6.41 -3.19 -11.15
CA SER A 125 5.97 -3.90 -12.37
C SER A 125 6.76 -5.19 -12.63
N ALA A 126 8.06 -5.20 -12.31
CA ALA A 126 8.91 -6.37 -12.50
C ALA A 126 8.58 -7.50 -11.51
N ASN A 127 8.22 -7.14 -10.27
CA ASN A 127 7.85 -8.12 -9.24
C ASN A 127 6.55 -8.87 -9.60
N GLU A 128 5.55 -8.19 -10.18
CA GLU A 128 4.33 -8.84 -10.65
C GLU A 128 4.62 -9.89 -11.74
N GLN A 129 5.56 -9.59 -12.64
CA GLN A 129 5.98 -10.53 -13.69
C GLN A 129 6.70 -11.76 -13.11
N GLN A 130 7.51 -11.57 -12.06
CA GLN A 130 8.21 -12.66 -11.38
C GLN A 130 7.25 -13.54 -10.56
N GLU A 131 6.26 -12.96 -9.89
CA GLU A 131 5.22 -13.71 -9.18
C GLU A 131 4.38 -14.53 -10.16
N GLN A 132 3.98 -13.96 -11.31
CA GLN A 132 3.25 -14.70 -12.35
C GLN A 132 4.10 -15.80 -12.98
N ASN A 133 5.39 -15.55 -13.23
CA ASN A 133 6.32 -16.57 -13.72
C ASN A 133 6.50 -17.70 -12.69
N ALA A 134 6.66 -17.38 -11.40
CA ALA A 134 6.79 -18.38 -10.34
C ALA A 134 5.52 -19.23 -10.19
N ILE A 135 4.34 -18.63 -10.29
CA ILE A 135 3.05 -19.33 -10.27
C ILE A 135 2.95 -20.28 -11.48
N SER A 136 3.23 -19.80 -12.70
CA SER A 136 3.15 -20.63 -13.91
C SER A 136 4.14 -21.79 -13.91
N ILE A 137 5.37 -21.59 -13.41
CA ILE A 137 6.37 -22.66 -13.24
C ILE A 137 5.87 -23.68 -12.23
N SER A 138 5.32 -23.24 -11.09
CA SER A 138 4.80 -24.15 -10.06
C SER A 138 3.60 -24.97 -10.57
N GLU A 139 2.72 -24.39 -11.40
CA GLU A 139 1.62 -25.11 -12.03
C GLU A 139 2.10 -26.09 -13.10
N GLY A 140 3.08 -25.69 -13.92
CA GLY A 140 3.70 -26.57 -14.92
C GLY A 140 4.37 -27.79 -14.27
N LEU A 141 5.10 -27.58 -13.17
CA LEU A 141 5.75 -28.65 -12.41
C LEU A 141 4.70 -29.59 -11.78
N ARG A 142 3.61 -29.05 -11.22
CA ARG A 142 2.49 -29.85 -10.68
C ARG A 142 1.81 -30.71 -11.74
N ARG A 143 1.60 -30.18 -12.96
CA ARG A 143 1.03 -30.95 -14.09
C ARG A 143 1.95 -32.06 -14.57
N GLN A 144 3.27 -31.83 -14.60
CA GLN A 144 4.24 -32.86 -14.97
C GLN A 144 4.30 -34.00 -13.94
N ILE A 145 4.28 -33.69 -12.64
CA ILE A 145 4.25 -34.70 -11.56
C ILE A 145 2.94 -35.51 -11.61
N SER A 146 1.80 -34.86 -11.85
CA SER A 146 0.51 -35.54 -12.06
C SER A 146 0.47 -36.41 -13.33
N GLY A 147 1.29 -36.10 -14.34
CA GLY A 147 1.37 -36.88 -15.58
C GLY A 147 2.30 -38.10 -15.50
N SER A 148 3.30 -38.08 -14.62
CA SER A 148 4.24 -39.21 -14.42
C SER A 148 3.63 -40.42 -13.70
N ASP A 149 2.54 -40.23 -12.94
CA ASP A 149 1.83 -41.32 -12.26
C ASP A 149 1.06 -42.24 -13.23
N GLN A 150 0.72 -41.75 -14.42
CA GLN A 150 0.06 -42.56 -15.46
C GLN A 150 1.04 -43.48 -16.21
N VAL A 151 2.31 -43.10 -16.33
CA VAL A 151 3.35 -43.90 -17.03
C VAL A 151 3.87 -45.04 -16.14
N THR A 152 3.92 -44.83 -14.81
CA THR A 152 4.39 -45.86 -13.87
C THR A 152 3.36 -46.99 -13.69
N THR A 153 2.07 -46.69 -13.83
CA THR A 153 0.99 -47.69 -13.67
C THR A 153 0.94 -48.73 -14.80
N GLN A 154 1.45 -48.44 -16.00
CA GLN A 154 1.51 -49.43 -17.09
C GLN A 154 2.69 -50.40 -17.01
N ARG A 155 3.76 -50.10 -16.24
CA ARG A 155 4.88 -51.03 -16.04
C ARG A 155 4.69 -52.00 -14.86
N ALA A 156 3.80 -51.67 -13.91
CA ALA A 156 3.58 -52.49 -12.72
C ALA A 156 2.65 -53.71 -12.93
N THR A 157 1.87 -53.75 -14.01
CA THR A 157 0.98 -54.89 -14.29
C THR A 157 1.63 -56.04 -15.07
N ALA A 158 2.88 -55.89 -15.53
CA ALA A 158 3.57 -56.91 -16.33
C ALA A 158 4.53 -57.82 -15.53
N VAL A 159 4.75 -57.58 -14.23
CA VAL A 159 5.77 -58.32 -13.45
C VAL A 159 5.19 -59.15 -12.29
N THR A 160 3.89 -59.04 -11.97
CA THR A 160 3.25 -59.79 -10.88
C THR A 160 2.85 -61.23 -11.27
N SER A 161 3.70 -61.93 -12.02
CA SER A 161 3.55 -63.37 -12.29
C SER A 161 4.89 -64.11 -12.19
N ALA A 162 5.68 -63.86 -11.14
CA ALA A 162 6.78 -64.75 -10.79
C ALA A 162 7.17 -64.63 -9.31
N SER A 163 7.11 -65.77 -8.61
CA SER A 163 7.80 -66.11 -7.35
C SER A 163 7.28 -65.41 -6.07
N ALA A 164 6.54 -66.03 -5.15
CA ALA A 164 6.73 -67.29 -4.40
C ALA A 164 8.00 -67.33 -3.52
N TYR A 165 7.83 -67.87 -2.30
CA TYR A 165 8.73 -68.10 -1.14
C TYR A 165 8.71 -66.99 -0.06
N ASP A 166 8.05 -67.08 1.11
CA ASP A 166 8.04 -68.05 2.25
C ASP A 166 8.97 -67.61 3.42
N TYR A 167 8.62 -68.05 4.65
CA TYR A 167 9.21 -67.88 6.01
C TYR A 167 8.45 -67.01 7.06
N ASN A 168 7.60 -67.69 7.87
CA ASN A 168 7.76 -68.02 9.33
C ASN A 168 8.42 -66.95 10.27
N VAL A 169 8.11 -66.73 11.56
CA VAL A 169 7.43 -67.50 12.65
C VAL A 169 7.45 -66.66 13.95
N LEU A 170 6.40 -66.78 14.80
CA LEU A 170 6.30 -66.69 16.29
C LEU A 170 6.98 -65.51 17.05
N SER A 171 6.55 -64.96 18.20
CA SER A 171 5.79 -65.41 19.39
C SER A 171 5.65 -64.21 20.36
N GLY A 172 4.65 -64.21 21.24
CA GLY A 172 4.77 -63.51 22.55
C GLY A 172 3.45 -63.08 23.19
N VAL A 173 2.94 -63.90 24.11
CA VAL A 173 1.69 -63.74 24.88
C VAL A 173 1.97 -63.25 26.31
N GLY A 174 1.03 -62.48 26.87
CA GLY A 174 0.67 -62.48 28.30
C GLY A 174 1.35 -61.40 29.16
N ARG A 175 0.70 -60.76 30.13
CA ARG A 175 -0.61 -60.96 30.79
C ARG A 175 -1.19 -59.60 31.17
#